data_AF-A0A1R4KTG9-F1
#
_entry.id   AF-A0A1R4KTG9-F1
#
_cell.length_a   1.000
_cell.length_b   1.000
_cell.length_c   1.000
_cell.angle_alpha   90.00
_cell.angle_beta   90.00
_cell.angle_gamma   90.00
#
_symmetry.space_group_name_H-M   'P 1'
#
loop_
_entity.id
_entity.type
_entity.pdbx_description
1 polymer ?
#
loop_
_entity_poly.entity_id
_entity_poly.type
_entity_poly.pdbx_seq_one_letter_code
_entity_poly.pdbx_strand_id
1 'polypeptide(L)'
;MLRFGLRSKFILLSCFLFLLPWLGYEYVWEMEKFLRQGQEKTLVGTTRALATALHERPALFDQQTSFLDQVVKGRDLYAYNLKNPIQLDGKLTDWESYQALFWQYDKRYLQKTDNKHQASDLSFEHMVGKFDNYLYALFKVTDNQLVYRPKKQFKYY
;
A
#
# COMPACT_ATOMS: atom_id res chain seq x y z
N MET A 1 25.22 70.81 -31.60
CA MET A 1 23.77 70.67 -31.37
C MET A 1 23.25 69.60 -32.33
N LEU A 2 23.03 68.37 -31.84
CA LEU A 2 22.67 67.22 -32.68
C LEU A 2 21.29 67.48 -33.34
N ARG A 3 21.26 67.74 -34.65
CA ARG A 3 20.00 67.92 -35.38
C ARG A 3 19.40 66.53 -35.64
N PHE A 4 18.41 66.14 -34.84
CA PHE A 4 17.66 64.91 -35.04
C PHE A 4 16.86 64.96 -36.34
N GLY A 5 17.36 64.27 -37.36
CA GLY A 5 16.63 64.04 -38.59
C GLY A 5 15.43 63.12 -38.39
N LEU A 6 14.43 63.24 -39.27
CA LEU A 6 13.18 62.50 -39.20
C LEU A 6 13.37 60.97 -39.08
N ARG A 7 14.38 60.42 -39.78
CA ARG A 7 14.74 58.99 -39.73
C ARG A 7 15.09 58.49 -38.33
N SER A 8 15.85 59.27 -37.56
CA SER A 8 16.23 58.88 -36.20
C SER A 8 15.02 58.85 -35.27
N LYS A 9 14.05 59.75 -35.45
CA LYS A 9 12.79 59.75 -34.69
C LYS A 9 11.94 58.52 -34.98
N PHE A 10 11.87 58.10 -36.25
CA PHE A 10 11.18 56.87 -36.65
C PHE A 10 11.84 55.62 -36.09
N ILE A 11 13.17 55.50 -36.15
CA ILE A 11 13.90 54.37 -35.57
C ILE A 11 13.64 54.27 -34.06
N LEU A 12 13.68 55.40 -33.35
CA LEU A 12 13.45 55.44 -31.91
C LEU A 12 12.00 55.04 -31.56
N LEU A 13 11.03 55.53 -32.33
CA LEU A 13 9.63 55.16 -32.17
C LEU A 13 9.40 53.66 -32.46
N SER A 14 9.99 53.11 -33.52
CA SER A 14 9.88 51.70 -33.86
C SER A 14 10.54 50.80 -32.81
N CYS A 15 11.72 51.17 -32.29
CA CYS A 15 12.36 50.45 -31.18
C CYS A 15 11.48 50.48 -29.92
N PHE A 16 10.88 51.62 -29.60
CA PHE A 16 9.96 51.73 -28.48
C PHE A 16 8.72 50.86 -28.68
N LEU A 17 8.13 50.87 -29.89
CA LEU A 17 6.97 50.05 -30.20
C LEU A 17 7.29 48.55 -30.15
N PHE A 18 8.53 48.15 -30.46
CA PHE A 18 8.98 46.77 -30.38
C PHE A 18 9.25 46.28 -28.95
N LEU A 19 9.51 47.20 -28.00
CA LEU A 19 9.57 46.83 -26.58
C LEU A 19 8.22 46.40 -26.02
N LEU A 20 7.11 46.91 -26.56
CA LEU A 20 5.77 46.58 -26.09
C LEU A 20 5.42 45.08 -26.23
N PRO A 21 5.55 44.41 -27.40
CA PRO A 21 5.29 42.99 -27.51
C PRO A 21 6.25 42.14 -26.66
N TRP A 22 7.52 42.57 -26.53
CA TRP A 22 8.49 41.89 -25.67
C TRP A 22 8.06 41.92 -24.20
N LEU A 23 7.70 43.09 -23.69
CA LEU A 23 7.29 43.29 -22.30
C LEU A 23 5.94 42.64 -22.03
N GLY A 24 5.03 42.66 -23.00
CA GLY A 24 3.76 41.93 -22.93
C GLY A 24 3.95 40.41 -22.82
N TYR A 25 4.91 39.85 -23.57
CA TYR A 25 5.24 38.42 -23.48
C TYR A 25 5.77 38.04 -22.10
N GLU A 26 6.78 38.77 -21.60
CA GLU A 26 7.34 38.55 -20.25
C GLU A 26 6.27 38.66 -19.16
N TYR A 27 5.38 39.65 -19.26
CA TYR A 27 4.30 39.83 -18.30
C TYR A 27 3.35 38.64 -18.27
N VAL A 28 2.89 38.17 -19.43
CA VAL A 28 1.98 37.01 -19.53
C VAL A 28 2.66 35.76 -18.97
N TRP A 29 3.94 35.56 -19.30
CA TRP A 29 4.72 34.43 -18.83
C TRP A 29 4.85 34.40 -17.30
N GLU A 30 5.23 35.53 -16.69
CA GLU A 30 5.40 35.58 -15.23
C GLU A 30 4.04 35.46 -14.51
N MET A 31 2.96 35.99 -15.10
CA MET A 31 1.61 35.81 -14.58
C MET A 31 1.17 34.34 -14.58
N GLU A 32 1.39 33.61 -15.68
CA GLU A 32 1.08 32.18 -15.77
C GLU A 32 1.82 31.39 -14.68
N LYS A 33 3.13 31.65 -14.54
CA LYS A 33 3.97 31.00 -13.56
C LYS A 33 3.50 31.28 -12.13
N PHE A 34 3.15 32.53 -11.82
CA PHE A 34 2.62 32.90 -10.51
C PHE A 34 1.31 32.17 -10.20
N LEU A 35 0.36 32.15 -11.15
CA LEU A 35 -0.92 31.47 -11.00
C LEU A 35 -0.74 29.95 -10.81
N ARG A 36 0.10 29.33 -11.63
CA ARG A 36 0.41 27.90 -11.54
C ARG A 36 1.00 27.54 -10.17
N GLN A 37 1.94 28.33 -9.68
CA GLN A 37 2.52 28.14 -8.35
C GLN A 37 1.50 28.31 -7.22
N GLY A 38 0.58 29.26 -7.35
CA GLY A 38 -0.50 29.44 -6.37
C GLY A 38 -1.42 28.23 -6.30
N GLN A 39 -1.78 27.68 -7.46
CA GLN A 39 -2.61 26.47 -7.55
C GLN A 39 -1.90 25.25 -6.98
N GLU A 40 -0.63 25.04 -7.33
CA GLU A 40 0.17 23.92 -6.82
C GLU A 40 0.30 23.96 -5.29
N LYS A 41 0.62 25.13 -4.72
CA LYS A 41 0.72 25.30 -3.26
C LYS A 41 -0.62 25.00 -2.56
N THR A 42 -1.73 25.44 -3.15
CA THR A 42 -3.07 25.20 -2.60
C THR A 42 -3.39 23.70 -2.63
N LEU A 43 -3.13 23.03 -3.74
CA LEU A 43 -3.35 21.59 -3.89
C LEU A 43 -2.51 20.78 -2.89
N VAL A 44 -1.21 21.08 -2.79
CA VAL A 44 -0.32 20.42 -1.82
C VAL A 44 -0.79 20.67 -0.39
N GLY A 45 -1.22 21.89 -0.08
CA GLY A 45 -1.75 22.25 1.24
C GLY A 45 -3.03 21.47 1.60
N THR A 46 -4.00 21.39 0.68
CA THR A 46 -5.25 20.66 0.91
C THR A 46 -5.02 19.15 0.99
N THR A 47 -4.19 18.58 0.12
CA THR A 47 -3.81 17.16 0.20
C THR A 47 -3.11 16.85 1.51
N ARG A 48 -2.19 17.70 1.97
CA ARG A 48 -1.51 17.50 3.26
C ARG A 48 -2.48 17.58 4.43
N ALA A 49 -3.35 18.60 4.46
CA ALA A 49 -4.35 18.75 5.51
C ALA A 49 -5.32 17.55 5.54
N LEU A 50 -5.77 17.07 4.38
CA LEU A 50 -6.60 15.89 4.26
C LEU A 50 -5.87 14.63 4.75
N ALA A 51 -4.62 14.44 4.33
CA ALA A 51 -3.80 13.31 4.77
C ALA A 51 -3.56 13.32 6.28
N THR A 52 -3.27 14.49 6.87
CA THR A 52 -3.12 14.65 8.32
C THR A 52 -4.42 14.35 9.05
N ALA A 53 -5.54 14.97 8.64
CA ALA A 53 -6.85 14.75 9.26
C ALA A 53 -7.30 13.28 9.18
N LEU A 54 -6.94 12.58 8.09
CA LEU A 54 -7.22 11.17 7.88
C LEU A 54 -6.28 10.29 8.73
N HIS A 55 -4.99 10.61 8.81
CA HIS A 55 -4.02 9.92 9.65
C HIS A 55 -4.35 10.00 11.14
N GLU A 56 -4.87 11.14 11.61
CA GLU A 56 -5.31 11.37 12.99
C GLU A 56 -6.60 10.63 13.36
N ARG A 57 -7.26 9.96 12.41
CA ARG A 57 -8.49 9.19 12.63
C ARG A 57 -8.32 7.71 12.27
N PRO A 58 -7.47 6.95 12.99
CA PRO A 58 -7.25 5.52 12.71
C PRO A 58 -8.55 4.70 12.80
N ALA A 59 -9.52 5.11 13.64
CA ALA A 59 -10.82 4.47 13.75
C ALA A 59 -11.66 4.48 12.45
N LEU A 60 -11.44 5.43 11.53
CA LEU A 60 -12.08 5.42 10.20
C LEU A 60 -11.59 4.28 9.32
N PHE A 61 -10.37 3.79 9.58
CA PHE A 61 -9.77 2.66 8.88
C PHE A 61 -9.97 1.33 9.61
N ASP A 62 -10.06 1.35 10.95
CA ASP A 62 -10.35 0.15 11.76
C ASP A 62 -11.72 -0.47 11.40
N GLN A 63 -12.68 0.36 10.99
CA GLN A 63 -13.98 -0.11 10.50
C GLN A 63 -13.84 -0.87 9.16
N GLN A 64 -12.94 -0.46 8.26
CA GLN A 64 -12.77 -1.06 6.94
C GLN A 64 -11.97 -2.37 6.92
N THR A 65 -11.07 -2.59 7.87
CA THR A 65 -10.44 -3.91 8.11
C THR A 65 -11.30 -4.87 8.93
N SER A 66 -12.38 -4.40 9.56
CA SER A 66 -13.34 -5.24 10.31
C SER A 66 -14.58 -5.65 9.50
N PHE A 67 -14.77 -5.18 8.26
CA PHE A 67 -15.92 -5.54 7.42
C PHE A 67 -15.79 -6.91 6.77
N LEU A 68 -15.69 -7.93 7.60
CA LEU A 68 -16.44 -9.15 7.34
C LEU A 68 -17.50 -9.20 8.43
N ASP A 69 -18.74 -8.78 8.10
CA ASP A 69 -19.90 -8.92 8.98
C ASP A 69 -20.04 -10.38 9.49
N GLN A 70 -19.44 -11.33 8.77
CA GLN A 70 -19.20 -12.70 9.21
C GLN A 70 -17.81 -13.13 8.73
N VAL A 71 -16.86 -13.29 9.65
CA VAL A 71 -15.60 -14.01 9.36
C VAL A 71 -15.98 -15.44 8.94
N VAL A 72 -15.78 -15.77 7.66
CA VAL A 72 -16.07 -17.12 7.15
C VAL A 72 -14.88 -18.00 7.48
N LYS A 73 -15.03 -18.84 8.49
CA LYS A 73 -14.00 -19.81 8.88
C LYS A 73 -13.57 -20.65 7.67
N GLY A 74 -12.26 -20.70 7.42
CA GLY A 74 -11.66 -21.42 6.29
C GLY A 74 -11.50 -20.63 4.99
N ARG A 75 -12.05 -19.42 4.89
CA ARG A 75 -11.75 -18.46 3.81
C ARG A 75 -10.96 -17.28 4.34
N ASP A 76 -11.39 -16.76 5.48
CA ASP A 76 -10.87 -15.52 6.05
C ASP A 76 -9.93 -15.86 7.22
N LEU A 77 -8.72 -15.30 7.22
CA LEU A 77 -7.73 -15.52 8.27
C LEU A 77 -7.96 -14.52 9.40
N TYR A 78 -8.25 -15.04 10.60
CA TYR A 78 -8.41 -14.22 11.80
C TYR A 78 -7.27 -14.47 12.79
N ALA A 79 -6.62 -13.39 13.22
CA ALA A 79 -5.53 -13.44 14.19
C ALA A 79 -6.05 -13.24 15.62
N TYR A 80 -6.06 -14.31 16.41
CA TYR A 80 -6.51 -14.27 17.81
C TYR A 80 -5.45 -13.65 18.74
N ASN A 81 -5.86 -12.87 19.73
CA ASN A 81 -4.95 -12.38 20.77
C ASN A 81 -4.44 -13.55 21.62
N LEU A 82 -3.12 -13.76 21.63
CA LEU A 82 -2.47 -14.74 22.47
C LEU A 82 -2.14 -14.14 23.84
N LYS A 83 -2.12 -14.97 24.88
CA LYS A 83 -1.74 -14.58 26.25
C LYS A 83 -0.23 -14.49 26.45
N ASN A 84 0.54 -15.27 25.69
CA ASN A 84 2.00 -15.39 25.81
C ASN A 84 2.62 -15.47 24.40
N PRO A 85 3.90 -15.11 24.23
CA PRO A 85 4.60 -15.32 22.96
C PRO A 85 4.75 -16.81 22.65
N ILE A 86 4.79 -17.16 21.36
CA ILE A 86 5.01 -18.53 20.87
C ILE A 86 6.50 -18.70 20.57
N GLN A 87 7.08 -19.82 21.02
CA GLN A 87 8.44 -20.20 20.64
C GLN A 87 8.45 -20.77 19.21
N LEU A 88 9.33 -20.26 18.36
CA LEU A 88 9.49 -20.71 16.97
C LEU A 88 10.38 -21.94 16.88
N ASP A 89 10.09 -22.98 17.67
CA ASP A 89 10.85 -24.23 17.74
C ASP A 89 10.18 -25.41 17.01
N GLY A 90 9.01 -25.16 16.42
CA GLY A 90 8.21 -26.15 15.70
C GLY A 90 7.37 -27.06 16.60
N LYS A 91 7.36 -26.86 17.92
CA LYS A 91 6.50 -27.61 18.84
C LYS A 91 5.14 -26.94 19.00
N LEU A 92 4.14 -27.76 19.34
CA LEU A 92 2.75 -27.31 19.51
C LEU A 92 2.37 -26.96 20.96
N THR A 93 3.30 -27.11 21.91
CA THR A 93 3.04 -26.96 23.35
C THR A 93 2.45 -25.60 23.71
N ASP A 94 2.99 -24.52 23.13
CA ASP A 94 2.54 -23.15 23.39
C ASP A 94 1.13 -22.87 22.82
N TRP A 95 0.66 -23.74 21.90
CA TRP A 95 -0.61 -23.61 21.20
C TRP A 95 -1.74 -24.43 21.82
N GLU A 96 -1.46 -25.33 22.78
CA GLU A 96 -2.46 -26.28 23.31
C GLU A 96 -3.72 -25.60 23.83
N SER A 97 -3.56 -24.48 24.54
CA SER A 97 -4.69 -23.70 25.08
C SER A 97 -5.61 -23.08 24.02
N TYR A 98 -5.21 -23.10 22.74
CA TYR A 98 -5.94 -22.52 21.61
C TYR A 98 -6.42 -23.57 20.60
N GLN A 99 -6.32 -24.87 20.87
CA GLN A 99 -6.70 -25.93 19.92
C GLN A 99 -8.14 -25.79 19.39
N ALA A 100 -9.08 -25.29 20.20
CA ALA A 100 -10.46 -25.05 19.78
C ALA A 100 -10.61 -23.98 18.67
N LEU A 101 -9.56 -23.17 18.45
CA LEU A 101 -9.49 -22.13 17.42
C LEU A 101 -8.82 -22.61 16.14
N PHE A 102 -8.33 -23.85 16.11
CA PHE A 102 -7.68 -24.41 14.93
C PHE A 102 -8.73 -24.69 13.86
N TRP A 103 -8.41 -24.33 12.62
CA TRP A 103 -9.24 -24.65 11.48
C TRP A 103 -8.67 -25.80 10.68
N GLN A 104 -9.51 -26.81 10.41
CA GLN A 104 -9.16 -27.95 9.58
C GLN A 104 -9.36 -27.62 8.09
N TYR A 105 -8.28 -27.72 7.33
CA TYR A 105 -8.29 -27.69 5.87
C TYR A 105 -8.15 -29.13 5.33
N ASP A 106 -9.15 -29.55 4.56
CA ASP A 106 -9.27 -30.88 3.96
C ASP A 106 -9.75 -30.79 2.50
N LYS A 107 -10.30 -31.87 1.94
CA LYS A 107 -10.85 -31.94 0.58
C LYS A 107 -11.78 -30.79 0.19
N ARG A 108 -12.48 -30.18 1.16
CA ARG A 108 -13.41 -29.05 0.93
C ARG A 108 -12.71 -27.79 0.44
N TYR A 109 -11.40 -27.69 0.64
CA TYR A 109 -10.59 -26.51 0.33
C TYR A 109 -9.62 -26.74 -0.84
N LEU A 110 -9.75 -27.86 -1.57
CA LEU A 110 -8.96 -28.10 -2.77
C LEU A 110 -9.41 -27.16 -3.90
N GLN A 111 -8.45 -26.51 -4.57
CA GLN A 111 -8.74 -25.67 -5.75
C GLN A 111 -9.33 -26.48 -6.90
N LYS A 112 -8.95 -27.76 -7.02
CA LYS A 112 -9.49 -28.72 -7.97
C LYS A 112 -10.16 -29.85 -7.19
N THR A 113 -11.45 -30.05 -7.42
CA THR A 113 -12.20 -31.14 -6.80
C THR A 113 -11.56 -32.48 -7.15
N ASP A 114 -11.10 -33.20 -6.13
CA ASP A 114 -10.66 -34.58 -6.25
C ASP A 114 -11.46 -35.45 -5.28
N ASN A 115 -12.34 -36.28 -5.84
CA ASN A 115 -13.21 -37.17 -5.06
C ASN A 115 -12.44 -38.33 -4.42
N LYS A 116 -11.20 -38.58 -4.83
CA LYS A 116 -10.33 -39.61 -4.26
C LYS A 116 -9.49 -39.10 -3.10
N HIS A 117 -9.43 -37.78 -2.89
CA HIS A 117 -8.63 -37.16 -1.83
C HIS A 117 -9.14 -37.55 -0.44
N GLN A 118 -8.24 -38.09 0.36
CA GLN A 118 -8.47 -38.44 1.76
C GLN A 118 -7.73 -37.46 2.67
N ALA A 119 -8.22 -37.27 3.90
CA ALA A 119 -7.54 -36.41 4.87
C ALA A 119 -6.12 -36.92 5.22
N SER A 120 -5.86 -38.21 5.03
CA SER A 120 -4.55 -38.83 5.16
C SER A 120 -3.58 -38.50 4.03
N ASP A 121 -4.06 -38.00 2.89
CA ASP A 121 -3.21 -37.67 1.74
C ASP A 121 -2.50 -36.35 1.97
N LEU A 122 -3.28 -35.26 2.01
CA LEU A 122 -2.82 -33.94 2.42
C LEU A 122 -3.96 -33.22 3.14
N SER A 123 -3.74 -32.90 4.40
CA SER A 123 -4.63 -32.03 5.17
C SER A 123 -3.82 -31.26 6.20
N PHE A 124 -4.37 -30.15 6.71
CA PHE A 124 -3.68 -29.41 7.75
C PHE A 124 -4.65 -28.69 8.69
N GLU A 125 -4.25 -28.58 9.94
CA GLU A 125 -4.85 -27.64 10.88
C GLU A 125 -4.05 -26.33 10.84
N HIS A 126 -4.74 -25.20 10.86
CA HIS A 126 -4.12 -23.89 10.84
C HIS A 126 -4.75 -22.92 11.84
N MET A 127 -3.92 -22.08 12.44
CA MET A 127 -4.32 -20.99 13.32
C MET A 127 -3.37 -19.81 13.14
N VAL A 128 -3.91 -18.60 13.26
CA VAL A 128 -3.14 -17.37 13.37
C VAL A 128 -3.36 -16.75 14.74
N GLY A 129 -2.29 -16.33 15.39
CA GLY A 129 -2.31 -15.62 16.67
C GLY A 129 -1.45 -14.37 16.62
N LYS A 130 -1.79 -13.37 17.43
CA LYS A 130 -0.98 -12.16 17.62
C LYS A 130 -0.63 -11.95 19.09
N PHE A 131 0.60 -11.55 19.35
CA PHE A 131 1.10 -11.14 20.67
C PHE A 131 2.02 -9.93 20.48
N ASP A 132 1.72 -8.82 21.14
CA ASP A 132 2.35 -7.51 20.91
C ASP A 132 2.42 -7.16 19.41
N ASN A 133 3.63 -6.96 18.88
CA ASN A 133 3.88 -6.60 17.48
C ASN A 133 4.15 -7.83 16.59
N TYR A 134 3.97 -9.04 17.11
CA TYR A 134 4.27 -10.28 16.39
C TYR A 134 3.01 -11.02 15.97
N LEU A 135 3.03 -11.50 14.73
CA LEU A 135 2.05 -12.43 14.18
C LEU A 135 2.66 -13.82 14.10
N TYR A 136 1.97 -14.79 14.65
CA TYR A 136 2.35 -16.20 14.66
C TYR A 136 1.36 -16.98 13.82
N ALA A 137 1.87 -17.92 13.02
CA ALA A 137 1.05 -18.82 12.23
C ALA A 137 1.49 -20.26 12.49
N LEU A 138 0.51 -21.11 12.76
CA LEU A 138 0.71 -22.54 12.94
C LEU A 138 0.19 -23.29 11.72
N PHE A 139 0.96 -24.28 11.27
CA PHE A 139 0.50 -25.29 10.32
C PHE A 139 0.84 -26.67 10.85
N LYS A 140 -0.17 -27.42 11.27
CA LYS A 140 -0.03 -28.83 11.65
C LYS A 140 -0.47 -29.67 10.46
N VAL A 141 0.51 -30.11 9.69
CA VAL A 141 0.31 -30.75 8.38
C VAL A 141 0.32 -32.27 8.53
N THR A 142 -0.66 -32.92 7.93
CA THR A 142 -0.67 -34.36 7.67
C THR A 142 -0.45 -34.56 6.17
N ASP A 143 0.65 -35.20 5.81
CA ASP A 143 1.03 -35.45 4.42
C ASP A 143 1.62 -36.86 4.30
N ASN A 144 1.17 -37.64 3.32
CA ASN A 144 1.68 -38.98 3.05
C ASN A 144 2.93 -39.00 2.13
N GLN A 145 3.32 -37.86 1.56
CA GLN A 145 4.43 -37.70 0.62
C GLN A 145 5.33 -36.54 1.05
N LEU A 146 6.38 -36.85 1.81
CA LEU A 146 7.34 -35.83 2.22
C LEU A 146 8.30 -35.46 1.08
N VAL A 147 8.09 -34.29 0.48
CA VAL A 147 8.96 -33.75 -0.58
C VAL A 147 9.77 -32.57 -0.03
N TYR A 148 11.08 -32.74 0.05
CA TYR A 148 11.98 -31.65 0.44
C TYR A 148 12.28 -30.73 -0.74
N ARG A 149 12.34 -29.43 -0.47
CA ARG A 149 12.81 -28.45 -1.44
C ARG A 149 14.25 -28.80 -1.85
N PRO A 150 14.54 -29.02 -3.15
CA PRO A 150 15.91 -29.20 -3.60
C PRO A 150 16.71 -27.92 -3.30
N LYS A 151 17.99 -28.09 -2.92
CA LYS A 151 18.88 -27.02 -2.47
C LYS A 151 19.18 -26.04 -3.63
N LYS A 152 18.28 -25.12 -3.94
CA LYS A 152 18.55 -23.99 -4.84
C LYS A 152 19.18 -22.84 -4.04
N GLN A 153 20.38 -22.46 -4.45
CA GLN A 153 21.00 -21.20 -4.04
C GLN A 153 20.15 -20.06 -4.62
N PHE A 154 19.56 -19.24 -3.75
CA PHE A 154 18.88 -18.02 -4.18
C PHE A 154 19.92 -17.08 -4.81
N LYS A 155 19.93 -16.98 -6.14
CA LYS A 155 20.59 -15.87 -6.82
C LYS A 155 19.67 -14.66 -6.73
N TYR A 156 20.08 -13.67 -5.95
CA TYR A 156 19.54 -12.32 -6.04
C TYR A 156 19.86 -11.80 -7.45
N TYR A 157 18.83 -11.39 -8.19
CA TYR A 157 18.95 -10.56 -9.39
C TYR A 157 18.75 -9.10 -8.99
#